data_AF-A4C318-F1
#
_entry.id   AF-A4C318-F1
#
_cell.length_a   1.000
_cell.length_b   1.000
_cell.length_c   1.000
_cell.angle_alpha   90.00
_cell.angle_beta   90.00
_cell.angle_gamma   90.00
#
_symmetry.space_group_name_H-M   'P 1'
#
loop_
_entity.id
_entity.type
_entity.pdbx_description
1 polymer ?
#
loop_
_entity_poly.entity_id
_entity_poly.type
_entity_poly.pdbx_seq_one_letter_code
_entity_poly.pdbx_strand_id
1 'polypeptide(L)'
;MRKNTLNTFTLTIKIKKMKNLFIYYLTILLPLGILNWLSKTDLMNPTLFVLLLFFYALIFRTYVDGKRLADKNIIQKQDIWKMIIPGKRFKYFSELYLKKKLKRK
;
A
#
# COMPACT_ATOMS: atom_id res chain seq x y z
N MET A 1 25.32 12.26 -28.33
CA MET A 1 25.43 12.65 -26.90
C MET A 1 24.08 12.78 -26.15
N ARG A 2 22.97 13.19 -26.77
CA ARG A 2 21.64 13.43 -26.13
C ARG A 2 20.87 12.18 -25.64
N LYS A 3 21.20 10.98 -26.13
CA LYS A 3 20.46 9.73 -25.83
C LYS A 3 20.75 9.17 -24.42
N ASN A 4 21.95 9.39 -23.86
CA ASN A 4 22.31 8.84 -22.55
C ASN A 4 21.63 9.57 -21.37
N THR A 5 21.40 10.87 -21.48
CA THR A 5 20.74 11.68 -20.43
C THR A 5 19.24 11.39 -20.32
N LEU A 6 18.56 11.08 -21.43
CA LEU A 6 17.16 10.64 -21.41
C LEU A 6 17.02 9.24 -20.77
N ASN A 7 17.99 8.36 -20.99
CA ASN A 7 18.01 7.02 -20.41
C ASN A 7 18.27 7.05 -18.90
N THR A 8 19.18 7.89 -18.41
CA THR A 8 19.42 8.02 -16.96
C THR A 8 18.21 8.62 -16.24
N PHE A 9 17.60 9.69 -16.77
CA PHE A 9 16.42 10.30 -16.16
C PHE A 9 15.23 9.32 -16.07
N THR A 10 14.99 8.54 -17.13
CA THR A 10 13.96 7.50 -17.13
C THR A 10 14.27 6.35 -16.17
N LEU A 11 15.54 5.95 -16.02
CA LEU A 11 15.98 4.95 -15.05
C LEU A 11 15.72 5.42 -13.60
N THR A 12 16.09 6.65 -13.28
CA THR A 12 15.92 7.23 -11.94
C THR A 12 14.45 7.32 -11.54
N ILE A 13 13.58 7.76 -12.46
CA ILE A 13 12.13 7.77 -12.26
C ILE A 13 11.61 6.35 -12.05
N LYS A 14 12.06 5.39 -12.86
CA LYS A 14 11.67 3.98 -12.74
C LYS A 14 12.07 3.39 -11.39
N ILE A 15 13.27 3.68 -10.90
CA ILE A 15 13.78 3.23 -9.60
C ILE A 15 12.97 3.86 -8.45
N LYS A 16 12.75 5.18 -8.48
CA LYS A 16 11.92 5.89 -7.49
C LYS A 16 10.51 5.30 -7.41
N LYS A 17 9.92 4.96 -8.57
CA LYS A 17 8.58 4.35 -8.66
C LYS A 17 8.54 2.90 -8.15
N MET A 18 9.59 2.11 -8.42
CA MET A 18 9.74 0.73 -7.92
C MET A 18 9.90 0.71 -6.40
N LYS A 19 10.72 1.62 -5.84
CA LYS A 19 10.87 1.78 -4.39
C LYS A 19 9.54 2.10 -3.71
N ASN A 20 8.70 2.95 -4.30
CA ASN A 20 7.39 3.28 -3.73
C ASN A 20 6.41 2.08 -3.71
N LEU A 21 6.52 1.13 -4.64
CA LEU A 21 5.72 -0.10 -4.61
C LEU A 21 6.28 -1.09 -3.60
N PHE A 22 7.60 -1.23 -3.54
CA PHE A 22 8.28 -2.09 -2.56
C PHE A 22 7.99 -1.66 -1.12
N ILE A 23 8.14 -0.35 -0.82
CA ILE A 23 7.84 0.21 0.51
C ILE A 23 6.39 -0.07 0.89
N TYR A 24 5.45 0.10 -0.05
CA TYR A 24 4.05 -0.21 0.19
C TYR A 24 3.81 -1.66 0.59
N TYR A 25 4.38 -2.65 -0.13
CA TYR A 25 4.29 -4.05 0.28
C TYR A 25 4.91 -4.29 1.67
N LEU A 26 6.05 -3.66 1.95
CA LEU A 26 6.75 -3.79 3.21
C LEU A 26 5.94 -3.20 4.39
N THR A 27 5.25 -2.06 4.18
CA THR A 27 4.33 -1.46 5.16
C THR A 27 3.13 -2.37 5.48
N ILE A 28 2.72 -3.23 4.56
CA ILE A 28 1.60 -4.15 4.76
C ILE A 28 2.06 -5.41 5.48
N LEU A 29 3.21 -5.94 5.07
CA LEU A 29 3.77 -7.20 5.58
C LEU A 29 4.36 -7.05 6.98
N LEU A 30 5.00 -5.92 7.29
CA LEU A 30 5.64 -5.71 8.59
C LEU A 30 4.67 -5.87 9.78
N PRO A 31 3.51 -5.16 9.82
CA PRO A 31 2.60 -5.30 10.94
C PRO A 31 2.07 -6.73 11.10
N LEU A 32 1.82 -7.44 10.00
CA LEU A 32 1.40 -8.85 10.03
C LEU A 32 2.50 -9.76 10.59
N GLY A 33 3.75 -9.55 10.17
CA GLY A 33 4.90 -10.30 10.68
C GLY A 33 5.11 -10.07 12.17
N ILE A 34 4.97 -8.80 12.62
CA ILE A 34 5.07 -8.43 14.04
C ILE A 34 3.93 -9.07 14.83
N LEU A 35 2.69 -9.01 14.36
CA LEU A 35 1.53 -9.66 14.99
C LEU A 35 1.74 -11.18 15.13
N ASN A 36 2.21 -11.84 14.08
CA ASN A 36 2.46 -13.29 14.08
C ASN A 36 3.68 -13.69 14.94
N TRP A 37 4.65 -12.79 15.12
CA TRP A 37 5.75 -13.03 16.04
C TRP A 37 5.30 -12.85 17.49
N LEU A 38 4.54 -11.79 17.76
CA LEU A 38 3.99 -11.49 19.09
C LEU A 38 3.02 -12.59 19.55
N SER A 39 2.29 -13.22 18.63
CA SER A 39 1.38 -14.33 18.95
C SER A 39 2.10 -15.60 19.43
N LYS A 40 3.42 -15.69 19.29
CA LYS A 40 4.23 -16.79 19.84
C LYS A 40 4.77 -16.52 21.25
N THR A 41 4.50 -15.32 21.79
CA THR A 41 4.92 -14.93 23.13
C THR A 41 3.72 -15.04 24.08
N ASP A 42 3.97 -15.39 25.35
CA ASP A 42 2.93 -15.45 26.39
C ASP A 42 2.34 -14.08 26.75
N LEU A 43 2.83 -13.01 26.14
CA LEU A 43 2.37 -11.63 26.32
C LEU A 43 1.05 -11.34 25.58
N MET A 44 0.68 -12.13 24.56
CA MET A 44 -0.51 -11.88 23.75
C MET A 44 -1.70 -12.75 24.15
N ASN A 45 -2.77 -12.11 24.63
CA ASN A 45 -4.08 -12.74 24.77
C ASN A 45 -4.71 -12.97 23.37
N PRO A 46 -5.29 -14.15 23.08
CA PRO A 46 -5.98 -14.43 21.81
C PRO A 46 -7.03 -13.37 21.42
N THR A 47 -7.79 -12.85 22.39
CA THR A 47 -8.78 -11.80 22.14
C THR A 47 -8.14 -10.50 21.67
N LEU A 48 -7.01 -10.12 22.28
CA LEU A 48 -6.24 -8.95 21.85
C LEU A 48 -5.66 -9.14 20.45
N PHE A 49 -5.15 -10.34 20.14
CA PHE A 49 -4.64 -10.65 18.81
C PHE A 49 -5.71 -10.45 17.73
N VAL A 50 -6.91 -11.01 17.93
CA VAL A 50 -8.03 -10.88 16.98
C VAL A 50 -8.44 -9.41 16.84
N LEU A 51 -8.54 -8.67 17.95
CA LEU A 51 -8.89 -7.25 17.93
C LEU A 51 -7.85 -6.43 17.14
N LEU A 52 -6.55 -6.64 17.39
CA LEU A 52 -5.48 -5.97 16.65
C LEU A 52 -5.49 -6.36 15.16
N LEU A 53 -5.79 -7.63 14.84
CA LEU A 53 -5.90 -8.11 13.47
C LEU A 53 -7.05 -7.40 12.73
N PHE A 54 -8.22 -7.25 13.37
CA PHE A 54 -9.33 -6.49 12.80
C PHE A 54 -9.00 -5.00 12.64
N PHE A 55 -8.38 -4.39 13.65
CA PHE A 55 -7.96 -2.99 13.58
C PHE A 55 -6.96 -2.77 12.44
N TYR A 56 -6.00 -3.68 12.30
CA TYR A 56 -5.06 -3.69 11.19
C TYR A 56 -5.78 -3.86 9.85
N ALA A 57 -6.67 -4.85 9.71
CA ALA A 57 -7.31 -5.19 8.45
C ALA A 57 -8.33 -4.15 7.97
N LEU A 58 -9.05 -3.51 8.90
CA LEU A 58 -10.13 -2.57 8.58
C LEU A 58 -9.65 -1.12 8.56
N ILE A 59 -8.85 -0.69 9.54
CA ILE A 59 -8.47 0.71 9.68
C ILE A 59 -7.13 0.95 8.99
N PHE A 60 -6.08 0.28 9.46
CA PHE A 60 -4.73 0.52 8.95
C PHE A 60 -4.61 0.18 7.46
N ARG A 61 -5.12 -0.98 7.04
CA ARG A 61 -5.07 -1.42 5.64
C ARG A 61 -5.83 -0.46 4.72
N THR A 62 -7.02 -0.02 5.12
CA THR A 62 -7.85 0.92 4.36
C THR A 62 -7.17 2.27 4.23
N TYR A 63 -6.60 2.79 5.32
CA TYR A 63 -5.87 4.06 5.29
C TYR A 63 -4.63 3.99 4.40
N VAL A 64 -3.81 2.95 4.52
CA VAL A 64 -2.60 2.76 3.70
C VAL A 64 -2.95 2.63 2.22
N ASP A 65 -4.00 1.88 1.90
CA ASP A 65 -4.48 1.73 0.53
C ASP A 65 -5.03 3.05 -0.03
N GLY A 66 -5.88 3.74 0.72
CA GLY A 66 -6.45 5.00 0.27
C GLY A 66 -5.43 6.13 0.17
N LYS A 67 -4.48 6.21 1.11
CA LYS A 67 -3.37 7.17 1.03
C LYS A 67 -2.58 6.99 -0.26
N ARG A 68 -2.24 5.74 -0.60
CA ARG A 68 -1.53 5.43 -1.85
C ARG A 68 -2.33 5.82 -3.10
N LEU A 69 -3.65 5.63 -3.10
CA LEU A 69 -4.51 6.04 -4.22
C LEU A 69 -4.64 7.56 -4.30
N ALA A 70 -4.71 8.25 -3.16
CA ALA A 70 -4.71 9.71 -3.10
C ALA A 70 -3.38 10.30 -3.58
N ASP A 71 -2.24 9.71 -3.20
CA ASP A 71 -0.91 10.11 -3.68
C ASP A 71 -0.76 9.87 -5.20
N LYS A 72 -1.55 8.96 -5.77
CA LYS A 72 -1.65 8.73 -7.21
C LYS A 72 -2.69 9.62 -7.90
N ASN A 73 -3.36 10.53 -7.18
CA ASN A 73 -4.46 11.37 -7.65
C ASN A 73 -5.63 10.57 -8.27
N ILE A 74 -5.86 9.33 -7.80
CA ILE A 74 -6.98 8.48 -8.28
C ILE A 74 -8.25 8.74 -7.47
N ILE A 75 -8.10 9.04 -6.19
CA ILE A 75 -9.18 9.42 -5.27
C ILE A 75 -8.77 10.68 -4.51
N GLN A 76 -9.75 11.38 -3.94
CA GLN A 76 -9.45 12.49 -3.04
C GLN A 76 -9.16 11.97 -1.62
N LYS A 77 -8.37 12.70 -0.83
CA LYS A 77 -8.00 12.29 0.55
C LYS A 77 -9.23 12.07 1.45
N GLN A 78 -10.30 12.82 1.23
CA GLN A 78 -11.57 12.67 1.94
C GLN A 78 -12.30 11.37 1.60
N ASP A 79 -12.03 10.76 0.44
CA ASP A 79 -12.65 9.52 0.01
C ASP A 79 -11.93 8.26 0.51
N ILE A 80 -10.81 8.42 1.24
CA ILE A 80 -10.03 7.29 1.78
C ILE A 80 -10.91 6.41 2.67
N TRP A 81 -11.70 7.01 3.57
CA TRP A 81 -12.58 6.26 4.46
C TRP A 81 -13.72 5.56 3.73
N LYS A 82 -14.11 6.03 2.53
CA LYS A 82 -15.11 5.34 1.69
C LYS A 82 -14.59 4.01 1.13
N MET A 83 -13.29 3.74 1.22
CA MET A 83 -12.69 2.46 0.82
C MET A 83 -12.86 1.35 1.84
N ILE A 84 -13.31 1.66 3.06
CA ILE A 84 -13.62 0.63 4.06
C ILE A 84 -14.79 -0.24 3.59
N ILE A 85 -15.65 0.31 2.71
CA ILE A 85 -16.78 -0.39 2.14
C ILE A 85 -16.26 -1.55 1.28
N PRO A 86 -16.56 -2.81 1.67
CA PRO A 86 -16.16 -3.98 0.89
C PRO A 86 -16.72 -3.88 -0.54
N GLY A 87 -15.95 -4.34 -1.53
CA GLY A 87 -16.30 -4.22 -2.95
C GLY A 87 -15.64 -3.03 -3.66
N LYS A 88 -15.64 -1.82 -3.07
CA LYS A 88 -14.99 -0.65 -3.72
C LYS A 88 -13.48 -0.80 -3.83
N ARG A 89 -12.86 -1.51 -2.89
CA ARG A 89 -11.41 -1.76 -2.87
C ARG A 89 -10.94 -2.60 -4.06
N PHE A 90 -11.76 -3.53 -4.57
CA PHE A 90 -11.41 -4.36 -5.73
C PHE A 90 -11.28 -3.55 -7.03
N LYS A 91 -12.08 -2.47 -7.17
CA LYS A 91 -11.99 -1.54 -8.30
C LYS A 91 -10.57 -0.97 -8.48
N TYR A 92 -9.85 -0.80 -7.38
CA TYR A 92 -8.51 -0.20 -7.36
C TYR A 92 -7.40 -1.22 -7.15
N PHE A 93 -7.68 -2.53 -7.21
CA PHE A 93 -6.68 -3.57 -6.98
C PHE A 93 -5.51 -3.44 -7.96
N SER A 94 -5.78 -3.34 -9.25
CA SER A 94 -4.76 -3.12 -10.27
C SER A 94 -3.94 -1.85 -10.01
N GLU A 95 -4.59 -0.77 -9.59
CA GLU A 95 -3.92 0.49 -9.28
C GLU A 95 -3.05 0.43 -8.02
N LEU A 96 -3.41 -0.36 -7.02
CA LEU A 96 -2.64 -0.51 -5.78
C LEU A 96 -1.41 -1.38 -5.98
N TYR A 97 -1.62 -2.56 -6.58
CA TYR A 97 -0.66 -3.67 -6.59
C TYR A 97 0.14 -3.78 -7.90
N LEU A 98 -0.40 -3.32 -9.03
CA LEU A 98 0.31 -3.38 -10.30
C LEU A 98 1.09 -2.09 -10.55
N LYS A 99 2.26 -2.26 -11.17
CA LYS A 99 3.06 -1.16 -11.66
C LYS A 99 2.42 -0.59 -12.93
N LYS A 100 1.53 0.40 -12.76
CA LYS A 100 0.91 1.12 -13.88
C LYS A 100 1.97 1.69 -14.85
N LYS A 101 1.94 1.23 -16.10
CA LYS A 101 2.45 1.97 -17.26
C LYS A 101 1.63 3.25 -17.36
N LEU A 102 2.28 4.41 -17.38
CA LEU A 102 1.62 5.70 -17.58
C LEU A 102 0.73 5.57 -18.83
N LYS A 103 -0.60 5.65 -18.68
CA LYS A 103 -1.45 6.03 -19.81
C LYS A 103 -1.05 7.48 -20.08
N ARG A 104 -0.21 7.69 -21.10
CA ARG A 104 -0.03 9.01 -21.71
C ARG A 104 -1.42 9.39 -22.22
N LYS A 105 -1.98 10.43 -21.61
CA LYS A 105 -3.15 11.12 -22.13
C LYS A 105 -2.67 12.07 -23.21
#